data_AF-A0AAD1IS57-F1
#
_entry.id   AF-A0AAD1IS57-F1
#
_cell.length_a   1.000
_cell.length_b   1.000
_cell.length_c   1.000
_cell.angle_alpha   90.00
_cell.angle_beta   90.00
_cell.angle_gamma   90.00
#
_symmetry.space_group_name_H-M   'P 1'
#
loop_
_entity.id
_entity.type
_entity.pdbx_description
1 polymer ?
#
loop_
_entity_poly.entity_id
_entity_poly.type
_entity_poly.pdbx_seq_one_letter_code
_entity_poly.pdbx_strand_id
1 'polypeptide(L)'
;MATSLRVGGVTALAVTLGITLAGCGSDSSSSEETGTSEQTSTSAPQTPAAAESTAPEQPPGPAYTIVDYIRDNKIEEAPVKRGAPGAPTVDLPLPPGWQDAGDRAPEWSYSAMIFADPAMAEDPPTIIALMSKLTGPADPAKILEFAPNEIKNLPGYENLGDGSESELSGFAAYQIGGAYTRDGAKRMIAQKTVVIPGDGGLYVLQINADGREDQIGPLMDATAAIDEQAKITP
;
A
#
# COMPACT_ATOMS: atom_id res chain seq x y z
N MET A 1 15.37 54.35 -17.27
CA MET A 1 16.01 54.93 -16.07
C MET A 1 15.55 54.04 -14.91
N ALA A 2 16.32 53.05 -14.45
CA ALA A 2 17.46 53.16 -13.51
C ALA A 2 17.04 53.90 -12.22
N THR A 3 17.08 53.37 -10.98
CA THR A 3 18.17 52.72 -10.21
C THR A 3 17.59 52.22 -8.85
N SER A 4 18.03 51.19 -8.10
CA SER A 4 18.87 49.98 -8.28
C SER A 4 18.75 49.04 -7.04
N LEU A 5 19.34 47.84 -7.08
CA LEU A 5 19.33 46.78 -6.03
C LEU A 5 19.99 47.14 -4.67
N ARG A 6 19.53 46.44 -3.60
CA ARG A 6 20.31 45.79 -2.51
C ARG A 6 19.49 44.55 -2.05
N VAL A 7 19.95 43.30 -1.91
CA VAL A 7 21.21 42.63 -1.47
C VAL A 7 21.46 42.64 0.04
N GLY A 8 21.52 41.43 0.63
CA GLY A 8 21.91 41.13 2.02
C GLY A 8 20.81 40.37 2.80
N GLY A 9 21.05 39.17 3.36
CA GLY A 9 22.27 38.36 3.36
C GLY A 9 22.03 36.91 3.82
N VAL A 10 23.07 36.07 3.72
CA VAL A 10 23.07 34.64 4.06
C VAL A 10 23.58 34.44 5.50
N THR A 11 22.95 33.54 6.27
CA THR A 11 23.50 32.99 7.52
C THR A 11 23.42 31.48 7.52
N ALA A 12 24.49 30.83 7.99
CA ALA A 12 24.76 29.42 7.72
C ALA A 12 24.47 28.47 8.90
N LEU A 13 24.19 27.21 8.53
CA LEU A 13 24.47 25.94 9.22
C LEU A 13 25.00 25.95 10.66
N ALA A 14 24.33 25.16 11.50
CA ALA A 14 24.99 24.24 12.43
C ALA A 14 24.11 22.99 12.65
N VAL A 15 24.48 21.86 12.03
CA VAL A 15 23.88 20.55 12.29
C VAL A 15 24.88 19.72 13.07
N THR A 16 24.52 19.25 14.26
CA THR A 16 25.36 18.35 15.07
C THR A 16 24.82 16.92 15.01
N LEU A 17 25.45 16.08 14.19
CA LEU A 17 25.26 14.63 14.23
C LEU A 17 25.91 14.05 15.50
N GLY A 18 25.13 13.33 16.30
CA GLY A 18 25.64 12.47 17.37
C GLY A 18 25.47 11.01 16.97
N ILE A 19 26.58 10.30 16.73
CA ILE A 19 26.60 8.86 16.49
C ILE A 19 27.38 8.21 17.63
N THR A 20 26.74 7.31 18.37
CA THR A 20 27.39 6.47 19.39
C THR A 20 27.25 5.01 19.01
N LEU A 21 28.30 4.43 18.40
CA LEU A 21 28.41 2.98 18.26
C LEU A 21 28.78 2.37 19.63
N ALA A 22 27.87 1.60 20.20
CA ALA A 22 28.18 0.68 21.29
C ALA A 22 28.27 -0.74 20.72
N GLY A 23 29.50 -1.23 20.54
CA GLY A 23 29.76 -2.62 20.16
C GLY A 23 29.99 -3.49 21.39
N CYS A 24 29.26 -4.60 21.46
CA CYS A 24 29.60 -5.78 22.26
C CYS A 24 28.83 -6.95 21.61
N GLY A 25 29.43 -8.08 21.20
CA GLY A 25 30.69 -8.66 21.65
C GLY A 25 30.37 -9.87 22.52
N SER A 26 30.14 -11.03 21.89
CA SER A 26 29.86 -12.28 22.59
C SER A 26 30.51 -13.42 21.83
N ASP A 27 31.55 -13.96 22.46
CA ASP A 27 32.46 -14.97 21.94
C ASP A 27 31.98 -16.36 22.39
N SER A 28 31.95 -17.34 21.49
CA SER A 28 31.89 -18.77 21.89
C SER A 28 32.39 -19.70 20.78
N SER A 29 33.71 -19.85 20.72
CA SER A 29 34.52 -21.01 20.29
C SER A 29 33.83 -22.31 19.84
N SER A 30 34.36 -22.86 18.73
CA SER A 30 34.76 -24.28 18.50
C SER A 30 33.66 -25.36 18.55
N SER A 31 33.57 -26.34 17.63
CA SER A 31 34.66 -27.12 17.01
C SER A 31 34.19 -27.84 15.74
N GLU A 32 35.06 -27.96 14.74
CA GLU A 32 35.01 -29.09 13.80
C GLU A 32 35.49 -30.36 14.52
N GLU A 33 34.80 -31.49 14.33
CA GLU A 33 35.47 -32.78 14.24
C GLU A 33 34.85 -33.64 13.13
N THR A 34 35.72 -34.30 12.38
CA THR A 34 35.39 -35.24 11.30
C THR A 34 35.33 -36.65 11.87
N GLY A 35 34.24 -37.38 11.64
CA GLY A 35 34.08 -38.75 12.14
C GLY A 35 33.52 -39.69 11.08
N THR A 36 34.40 -40.34 10.32
CA THR A 36 34.00 -41.39 9.37
C THR A 36 33.64 -42.68 10.09
N SER A 37 32.68 -43.45 9.56
CA SER A 37 32.51 -44.88 9.87
C SER A 37 31.66 -45.57 8.80
N GLU A 38 32.29 -46.40 7.98
CA GLU A 38 31.59 -47.40 7.18
C GLU A 38 31.08 -48.53 8.10
N GLN A 39 29.82 -48.91 7.97
CA GLN A 39 29.36 -50.24 8.37
C GLN A 39 28.40 -50.83 7.34
N THR A 40 28.88 -51.83 6.61
CA THR A 40 28.08 -52.69 5.75
C THR A 40 27.14 -53.54 6.60
N SER A 41 25.85 -53.62 6.24
CA SER A 41 24.94 -54.64 6.79
C SER A 41 23.81 -54.99 5.82
N THR A 42 23.47 -56.27 5.81
CA THR A 42 22.71 -56.97 4.76
C THR A 42 21.19 -56.79 4.92
N SER A 43 20.49 -56.73 3.79
CA SER A 43 19.04 -56.51 3.72
C SER A 43 18.19 -57.61 4.36
N ALA A 44 17.11 -57.19 5.02
CA ALA A 44 15.88 -57.99 5.21
C ALA A 44 14.67 -57.11 4.84
N PRO A 45 13.64 -57.64 4.15
CA PRO A 45 12.57 -56.83 3.59
C PRO A 45 11.62 -56.30 4.67
N GLN A 46 11.49 -54.98 4.76
CA GLN A 46 10.42 -54.34 5.54
C GLN A 46 9.16 -54.20 4.68
N THR A 47 8.03 -54.66 5.23
CA THR A 47 6.70 -54.36 4.71
C THR A 47 6.51 -52.85 4.59
N PRO A 48 6.07 -52.30 3.45
CA PRO A 48 5.74 -50.88 3.36
C PRO A 48 4.69 -50.52 4.40
N ALA A 49 5.02 -49.59 5.28
CA ALA A 49 4.03 -48.94 6.13
C ALA A 49 2.96 -48.27 5.26
N ALA A 50 1.73 -48.18 5.78
CA ALA A 50 0.65 -47.52 5.07
C ALA A 50 1.09 -46.11 4.66
N ALA A 51 0.98 -45.79 3.38
CA ALA A 51 1.20 -44.44 2.90
C ALA A 51 0.17 -43.53 3.58
N GLU A 52 0.64 -42.58 4.39
CA GLU A 52 -0.19 -41.47 4.82
C GLU A 52 -0.66 -40.76 3.55
N SER A 53 -1.98 -40.70 3.38
CA SER A 53 -2.58 -40.03 2.24
C SER A 53 -2.38 -38.53 2.46
N THR A 54 -1.29 -38.00 1.90
CA THR A 54 -1.15 -36.58 1.60
C THR A 54 -2.24 -36.22 0.61
N ALA A 55 -3.39 -35.81 1.16
CA ALA A 55 -4.39 -35.09 0.38
C ALA A 55 -3.66 -33.89 -0.25
N PRO A 56 -3.85 -33.63 -1.56
CA PRO A 56 -3.19 -32.50 -2.20
C PRO A 56 -3.62 -31.23 -1.46
N GLU A 57 -2.63 -30.45 -1.01
CA GLU A 57 -2.90 -29.10 -0.51
C GLU A 57 -3.61 -28.34 -1.64
N GLN A 58 -4.88 -28.02 -1.41
CA GLN A 58 -5.61 -27.14 -2.32
C GLN A 58 -4.83 -25.82 -2.35
N PRO A 59 -4.53 -25.24 -3.53
CA PRO A 59 -3.86 -23.95 -3.58
C PRO A 59 -4.63 -22.95 -2.70
N PRO A 60 -3.92 -22.11 -1.92
CA PRO A 60 -4.58 -21.16 -1.04
C PRO A 60 -5.55 -20.32 -1.87
N GLY A 61 -6.79 -20.23 -1.38
CA GLY A 61 -7.79 -19.35 -1.99
C GLY A 61 -7.35 -17.88 -1.91
N PRO A 62 -8.07 -16.97 -2.59
CA PRO A 62 -7.81 -15.54 -2.48
C PRO A 62 -7.82 -15.10 -1.01
N ALA A 63 -6.94 -14.17 -0.66
CA ALA A 63 -6.86 -13.60 0.68
C ALA A 63 -8.15 -12.84 1.02
N TYR A 64 -8.58 -12.94 2.28
CA TYR A 64 -9.85 -12.36 2.75
C TYR A 64 -9.83 -10.83 2.71
N THR A 65 -10.74 -10.21 1.96
CA THR A 65 -10.71 -8.76 1.66
C THR A 65 -11.64 -7.94 2.56
N ILE A 66 -11.53 -6.60 2.46
CA ILE A 66 -12.53 -5.67 3.04
C ILE A 66 -13.94 -5.99 2.53
N VAL A 67 -14.09 -6.33 1.23
CA VAL A 67 -15.39 -6.66 0.63
C VAL A 67 -15.98 -7.95 1.23
N ASP A 68 -15.13 -8.95 1.48
CA ASP A 68 -15.54 -10.17 2.18
C ASP A 68 -16.00 -9.88 3.61
N TYR A 69 -15.23 -9.06 4.34
CA TYR A 69 -15.55 -8.61 5.70
C TYR A 69 -16.91 -7.89 5.75
N ILE A 70 -17.14 -6.92 4.85
CA ILE A 70 -18.40 -6.17 4.76
C ILE A 70 -19.58 -7.12 4.53
N ARG A 71 -19.46 -8.01 3.53
CA ARG A 71 -20.48 -9.01 3.18
C ARG A 71 -20.82 -9.92 4.36
N ASP A 72 -19.81 -10.56 4.95
CA ASP A 72 -20.02 -11.63 5.93
C ASP A 72 -20.52 -11.08 7.28
N ASN A 73 -20.17 -9.84 7.61
CA ASN A 73 -20.62 -9.16 8.84
C ASN A 73 -21.90 -8.33 8.64
N LYS A 74 -22.50 -8.36 7.44
CA LYS A 74 -23.75 -7.64 7.10
C LYS A 74 -23.65 -6.13 7.34
N ILE A 75 -22.50 -5.56 6.99
CA ILE A 75 -22.27 -4.12 7.01
C ILE A 75 -22.88 -3.54 5.74
N GLU A 76 -23.61 -2.44 5.86
CA GLU A 76 -24.14 -1.72 4.69
C GLU A 76 -23.07 -0.78 4.15
N GLU A 77 -22.68 -0.97 2.89
CA GLU A 77 -21.75 -0.10 2.17
C GLU A 77 -22.51 0.82 1.21
N ALA A 78 -22.21 2.12 1.25
CA ALA A 78 -22.72 3.10 0.30
C ALA A 78 -21.58 3.97 -0.25
N PRO A 79 -21.46 4.16 -1.58
CA PRO A 79 -20.44 5.01 -2.17
C PRO A 79 -20.71 6.49 -1.83
N VAL A 80 -19.65 7.23 -1.54
CA VAL A 80 -19.70 8.64 -1.14
C VAL A 80 -19.05 9.51 -2.21
N LYS A 81 -19.70 10.63 -2.54
CA LYS A 81 -19.19 11.62 -3.50
C LYS A 81 -18.58 12.82 -2.80
N ARG A 82 -17.64 13.48 -3.49
CA ARG A 82 -17.14 14.80 -3.08
C ARG A 82 -18.32 15.77 -2.93
N GLY A 83 -18.40 16.43 -1.77
CA GLY A 83 -19.50 17.32 -1.42
C GLY A 83 -20.81 16.63 -0.99
N ALA A 84 -20.81 15.31 -0.75
CA ALA A 84 -21.96 14.63 -0.15
C ALA A 84 -22.29 15.23 1.24
N PRO A 85 -23.55 15.64 1.52
CA PRO A 85 -23.90 16.28 2.79
C PRO A 85 -23.64 15.38 4.00
N GLY A 86 -22.95 15.89 5.02
CA GLY A 86 -22.65 15.16 6.26
C GLY A 86 -21.62 14.03 6.10
N ALA A 87 -20.86 14.03 5.00
CA ALA A 87 -19.69 13.18 4.83
C ALA A 87 -18.39 13.99 4.99
N PRO A 88 -17.29 13.35 5.42
CA PRO A 88 -15.98 13.99 5.48
C PRO A 88 -15.56 14.59 4.14
N THR A 89 -14.93 15.76 4.20
CA THR A 89 -14.28 16.39 3.05
C THR A 89 -12.82 15.92 2.97
N VAL A 90 -12.43 15.36 1.82
CA VAL A 90 -11.06 14.90 1.54
C VAL A 90 -10.47 15.74 0.42
N ASP A 91 -9.52 16.60 0.80
CA ASP A 91 -8.74 17.42 -0.12
C ASP A 91 -7.38 16.75 -0.36
N LEU A 92 -7.23 16.11 -1.52
CA LEU A 92 -5.94 15.63 -2.01
C LEU A 92 -5.22 16.77 -2.76
N PRO A 93 -3.90 16.96 -2.55
CA PRO A 93 -3.13 17.92 -3.35
C PRO A 93 -3.10 17.51 -4.82
N LEU A 94 -2.76 18.45 -5.70
CA LEU A 94 -2.34 18.17 -7.08
C LEU A 94 -0.82 18.32 -7.16
N PRO A 95 -0.04 17.21 -7.19
CA PRO A 95 1.42 17.28 -7.24
C PRO A 95 1.94 17.86 -8.57
N PRO A 96 3.22 18.30 -8.64
CA PRO A 96 3.80 18.82 -9.89
C PRO A 96 3.66 17.83 -11.06
N GLY A 97 3.16 18.33 -12.19
CA GLY A 97 2.90 17.51 -13.39
C GLY A 97 1.60 16.68 -13.34
N TRP A 98 0.88 16.68 -12.22
CA TRP A 98 -0.44 16.05 -12.12
C TRP A 98 -1.56 17.06 -12.35
N GLN A 99 -2.68 16.56 -12.88
CA GLN A 99 -3.91 17.32 -13.09
C GLN A 99 -5.13 16.50 -12.67
N ASP A 100 -6.25 17.17 -12.43
CA ASP A 100 -7.56 16.51 -12.31
C ASP A 100 -7.87 15.74 -13.61
N ALA A 101 -8.45 14.55 -13.47
CA ALA A 101 -8.79 13.69 -14.60
C ALA A 101 -9.95 14.24 -15.44
N GLY A 102 -10.79 15.12 -14.87
CA GLY A 102 -11.98 15.69 -15.52
C GLY A 102 -12.93 14.60 -16.00
N ASP A 103 -13.35 14.69 -17.26
CA ASP A 103 -14.25 13.71 -17.90
C ASP A 103 -13.66 12.29 -18.01
N ARG A 104 -12.38 12.08 -17.69
CA ARG A 104 -11.73 10.76 -17.58
C ARG A 104 -11.83 10.15 -16.17
N ALA A 105 -12.31 10.88 -15.19
CA ALA A 105 -12.55 10.34 -13.85
C ALA A 105 -13.62 9.23 -13.91
N PRO A 106 -13.40 8.03 -13.33
CA PRO A 106 -14.44 7.02 -13.25
C PRO A 106 -15.64 7.53 -12.48
N GLU A 107 -16.86 7.25 -12.95
CA GLU A 107 -18.10 7.76 -12.33
C GLU A 107 -18.19 7.40 -10.84
N TRP A 108 -17.65 6.24 -10.43
CA TRP A 108 -17.63 5.76 -9.04
C TRP A 108 -16.60 6.46 -8.13
N SER A 109 -15.61 7.17 -8.68
CA SER A 109 -14.55 7.81 -7.88
C SER A 109 -15.05 8.95 -6.99
N TYR A 110 -14.31 9.23 -5.91
CA TYR A 110 -14.42 10.44 -5.10
C TYR A 110 -13.59 11.59 -5.71
N SER A 111 -12.41 11.26 -6.22
CA SER A 111 -11.56 12.12 -7.04
C SER A 111 -10.58 11.28 -7.85
N ALA A 112 -10.20 11.75 -9.03
CA ALA A 112 -9.16 11.12 -9.85
C ALA A 112 -8.21 12.18 -10.40
N MET A 113 -6.92 11.86 -10.39
CA MET A 113 -5.87 12.66 -10.99
C MET A 113 -4.97 11.79 -11.87
N ILE A 114 -4.30 12.44 -12.81
CA ILE A 114 -3.49 11.82 -13.84
C ILE A 114 -2.21 12.64 -14.06
N PHE A 115 -1.13 11.99 -14.46
CA PHE A 115 0.11 12.69 -14.83
C PHE A 115 0.05 13.19 -16.28
N ALA A 116 0.35 14.48 -16.47
CA ALA A 116 0.12 15.23 -17.70
C ALA A 116 1.36 15.32 -18.61
N ASP A 117 2.08 14.21 -18.80
CA ASP A 117 3.24 14.14 -19.69
C ASP A 117 2.83 13.63 -21.09
N PRO A 118 3.07 14.38 -22.18
CA PRO A 118 2.85 13.91 -23.55
C PRO A 118 3.56 12.60 -23.89
N ALA A 119 4.70 12.28 -23.27
CA ALA A 119 5.42 11.02 -23.47
C ALA A 119 4.69 9.81 -22.85
N MET A 120 3.70 10.05 -21.98
CA MET A 120 2.92 9.01 -21.29
C MET A 120 1.44 9.01 -21.69
N ALA A 121 1.04 9.84 -22.67
CA ALA A 121 -0.37 10.15 -22.94
C ALA A 121 -1.26 8.95 -23.33
N GLU A 122 -0.69 7.86 -23.85
CA GLU A 122 -1.43 6.64 -24.24
C GLU A 122 -1.88 5.80 -23.04
N ASP A 123 -1.09 5.80 -21.96
CA ASP A 123 -1.33 5.08 -20.70
C ASP A 123 -0.62 5.88 -19.59
N PRO A 124 -1.26 6.97 -19.11
CA PRO A 124 -0.67 7.86 -18.11
C PRO A 124 -0.80 7.25 -16.71
N PRO A 125 0.13 7.55 -15.80
CA PRO A 125 -0.04 7.32 -14.37
C PRO A 125 -1.35 7.91 -13.86
N THR A 126 -2.04 7.15 -13.00
CA THR A 126 -3.30 7.57 -12.40
C THR A 126 -3.25 7.43 -10.88
N ILE A 127 -3.91 8.35 -10.17
CA ILE A 127 -4.24 8.18 -8.76
C ILE A 127 -5.73 8.41 -8.63
N ILE A 128 -6.44 7.37 -8.17
CA ILE A 128 -7.90 7.37 -8.05
C ILE A 128 -8.24 7.12 -6.59
N ALA A 129 -9.00 8.03 -6.01
CA ALA A 129 -9.56 7.88 -4.68
C ALA A 129 -11.04 7.50 -4.77
N LEU A 130 -11.47 6.60 -3.90
CA LEU A 130 -12.87 6.27 -3.66
C LEU A 130 -13.15 6.36 -2.15
N MET A 131 -14.39 6.68 -1.79
CA MET A 131 -14.81 6.72 -0.41
C MET A 131 -16.14 5.99 -0.25
N SER A 132 -16.19 5.08 0.73
CA SER A 132 -17.38 4.33 1.12
C SER A 132 -17.80 4.72 2.52
N LYS A 133 -19.11 4.80 2.77
CA LYS A 133 -19.70 4.85 4.12
C LYS A 133 -20.14 3.44 4.50
N LEU A 134 -19.62 2.95 5.61
CA LEU A 134 -19.96 1.67 6.22
C LEU A 134 -20.88 1.90 7.41
N THR A 135 -22.03 1.22 7.40
CA THR A 135 -23.09 1.36 8.40
C THR A 135 -23.39 0.01 9.05
N GLY A 136 -23.63 0.01 10.36
CA GLY A 136 -23.74 -1.23 11.15
C GLY A 136 -22.45 -1.54 11.93
N PRO A 137 -22.10 -2.82 12.17
CA PRO A 137 -21.03 -3.23 13.08
C PRO A 137 -19.63 -3.17 12.42
N ALA A 138 -19.30 -2.09 11.71
CA ALA A 138 -18.02 -1.92 11.06
C ALA A 138 -16.90 -1.58 12.08
N ASP A 139 -15.90 -2.46 12.17
CA ASP A 139 -14.71 -2.27 13.01
C ASP A 139 -13.57 -1.65 12.18
N PRO A 140 -13.10 -0.43 12.51
CA PRO A 140 -11.98 0.21 11.82
C PRO A 140 -10.70 -0.63 11.80
N ALA A 141 -10.43 -1.41 12.85
CA ALA A 141 -9.24 -2.26 12.91
C ALA A 141 -9.33 -3.41 11.89
N LYS A 142 -10.52 -3.99 11.68
CA LYS A 142 -10.74 -5.02 10.65
C LYS A 142 -10.65 -4.48 9.23
N ILE A 143 -11.06 -3.24 9.00
CA ILE A 143 -10.83 -2.58 7.69
C ILE A 143 -9.34 -2.49 7.39
N LEU A 144 -8.52 -2.05 8.34
CA LEU A 144 -7.06 -1.95 8.15
C LEU A 144 -6.37 -3.32 8.08
N GLU A 145 -6.82 -4.31 8.85
CA GLU A 145 -6.32 -5.70 8.80
C GLU A 145 -6.47 -6.34 7.42
N PHE A 146 -7.59 -6.09 6.74
CA PHE A 146 -7.89 -6.67 5.42
C PHE A 146 -7.56 -5.75 4.23
N ALA A 147 -7.19 -4.49 4.48
CA ALA A 147 -6.75 -3.53 3.46
C ALA A 147 -5.73 -4.05 2.44
N PRO A 148 -4.63 -4.73 2.81
CA PRO A 148 -3.65 -5.19 1.83
C PRO A 148 -4.15 -6.31 0.90
N ASN A 149 -5.23 -6.99 1.25
CA ASN A 149 -5.61 -8.24 0.61
C ASN A 149 -6.27 -8.04 -0.76
N GLU A 150 -6.82 -6.85 -1.03
CA GLU A 150 -7.34 -6.49 -2.34
C GLU A 150 -6.23 -6.51 -3.41
N ILE A 151 -5.12 -5.78 -3.20
CA ILE A 151 -4.02 -5.78 -4.19
C ILE A 151 -3.20 -7.08 -4.17
N LYS A 152 -3.06 -7.76 -3.02
CA LYS A 152 -2.39 -9.07 -2.95
C LYS A 152 -3.10 -10.15 -3.78
N ASN A 153 -4.41 -9.99 -4.04
CA ASN A 153 -5.18 -10.88 -4.90
C ASN A 153 -5.09 -10.55 -6.41
N LEU A 154 -4.35 -9.50 -6.80
CA LEU A 154 -4.20 -9.14 -8.22
C LEU A 154 -3.40 -10.19 -9.00
N PRO A 155 -3.69 -10.39 -10.30
CA PRO A 155 -2.98 -11.36 -11.14
C PRO A 155 -1.47 -11.09 -11.17
N GLY A 156 -0.67 -12.08 -10.79
CA GLY A 156 0.80 -11.95 -10.77
C GLY A 156 1.29 -10.86 -9.82
N TYR A 157 0.65 -10.69 -8.65
CA TYR A 157 1.11 -9.76 -7.62
C TYR A 157 2.54 -10.08 -7.16
N GLU A 158 3.42 -9.08 -7.26
CA GLU A 158 4.79 -9.10 -6.74
C GLU A 158 4.87 -8.11 -5.58
N ASN A 159 5.25 -8.60 -4.39
CA ASN A 159 5.44 -7.75 -3.22
C ASN A 159 6.71 -6.89 -3.40
N LEU A 160 6.58 -5.57 -3.32
CA LEU A 160 7.70 -4.61 -3.38
C LEU A 160 7.90 -3.87 -2.05
N GLY A 161 7.15 -4.23 -1.01
CA GLY A 161 7.28 -3.75 0.36
C GLY A 161 6.09 -4.27 1.18
N ASP A 162 6.36 -4.84 2.35
CA ASP A 162 5.41 -5.68 3.11
C ASP A 162 4.10 -5.00 3.58
N GLY A 163 3.98 -3.71 3.29
CA GLY A 163 2.95 -2.82 3.78
C GLY A 163 3.21 -2.37 5.21
N SER A 164 2.59 -1.27 5.61
CA SER A 164 2.72 -0.73 6.96
C SER A 164 1.44 -0.03 7.41
N GLU A 165 1.23 -0.06 8.71
CA GLU A 165 0.43 0.96 9.39
C GLU A 165 1.01 2.35 9.08
N SER A 166 0.12 3.33 8.97
CA SER A 166 0.43 4.72 8.60
C SER A 166 -0.69 5.63 9.08
N GLU A 167 -0.61 6.92 8.78
CA GLU A 167 -1.72 7.85 8.96
C GLU A 167 -1.94 8.66 7.68
N LEU A 168 -3.11 9.30 7.57
CA LEU A 168 -3.35 10.40 6.65
C LEU A 168 -4.17 11.47 7.35
N SER A 169 -3.68 12.71 7.41
CA SER A 169 -4.36 13.82 8.12
C SER A 169 -4.75 13.50 9.59
N GLY A 170 -3.98 12.64 10.27
CA GLY A 170 -4.24 12.20 11.65
C GLY A 170 -5.27 11.07 11.81
N PHE A 171 -5.73 10.48 10.70
CA PHE A 171 -6.57 9.27 10.71
C PHE A 171 -5.73 8.03 10.47
N ALA A 172 -6.02 6.95 11.18
CA ALA A 172 -5.33 5.68 11.04
C ALA A 172 -5.48 5.13 9.61
N ALA A 173 -4.39 4.61 9.07
CA ALA A 173 -4.31 4.13 7.70
C ALA A 173 -3.40 2.90 7.58
N TYR A 174 -3.56 2.18 6.47
CA TYR A 174 -2.66 1.12 6.06
C TYR A 174 -2.24 1.35 4.61
N GLN A 175 -0.95 1.30 4.33
CA GLN A 175 -0.37 1.48 3.00
C GLN A 175 0.37 0.23 2.56
N ILE A 176 0.23 -0.14 1.29
CA ILE A 176 0.99 -1.21 0.66
C ILE A 176 1.30 -0.88 -0.80
N GLY A 177 2.43 -1.36 -1.30
CA GLY A 177 2.85 -1.21 -2.69
C GLY A 177 3.40 -2.52 -3.26
N GLY A 178 3.24 -2.69 -4.56
CA GLY A 178 3.68 -3.87 -5.28
C GLY A 178 3.70 -3.64 -6.78
N ALA A 179 3.88 -4.73 -7.51
CA ALA A 179 3.56 -4.79 -8.93
C ALA A 179 2.52 -5.87 -9.20
N TYR A 180 1.85 -5.78 -10.34
CA TYR A 180 0.89 -6.79 -10.80
C TYR A 180 0.84 -6.83 -12.32
N THR A 181 0.14 -7.83 -12.88
CA THR A 181 -0.05 -7.97 -14.33
C THR A 181 -1.45 -7.51 -14.74
N ARG A 182 -1.53 -6.57 -15.69
CA ARG A 182 -2.77 -6.16 -16.37
C ARG A 182 -2.56 -6.26 -17.87
N ASP A 183 -3.46 -6.96 -18.57
CA ASP A 183 -3.43 -7.15 -20.04
C ASP A 183 -2.08 -7.68 -20.58
N GLY A 184 -1.38 -8.49 -19.78
CA GLY A 184 -0.06 -9.05 -20.11
C GLY A 184 1.13 -8.11 -19.87
N ALA A 185 0.90 -6.88 -19.40
CA ALA A 185 1.93 -5.93 -19.01
C ALA A 185 2.08 -5.84 -17.49
N LYS A 186 3.32 -5.71 -17.02
CA LYS A 186 3.62 -5.43 -15.61
C LYS A 186 3.33 -3.96 -15.27
N ARG A 187 2.68 -3.73 -14.14
CA ARG A 187 2.27 -2.43 -13.63
C ARG A 187 2.65 -2.26 -12.17
N MET A 188 2.95 -1.04 -11.78
CA MET A 188 3.15 -0.60 -10.41
C MET A 188 1.79 -0.27 -9.79
N ILE A 189 1.55 -0.74 -8.57
CA ILE A 189 0.34 -0.44 -7.79
C ILE A 189 0.72 -0.03 -6.38
N ALA A 190 0.09 1.01 -5.85
CA ALA A 190 0.08 1.30 -4.42
C ALA A 190 -1.35 1.61 -3.96
N GLN A 191 -1.70 1.16 -2.76
CA GLN A 191 -2.98 1.44 -2.10
C GLN A 191 -2.71 2.00 -0.71
N LYS A 192 -3.35 3.13 -0.39
CA LYS A 192 -3.55 3.59 1.00
C LYS A 192 -5.02 3.50 1.35
N THR A 193 -5.33 2.80 2.44
CA THR A 193 -6.68 2.70 3.03
C THR A 193 -6.70 3.49 4.32
N VAL A 194 -7.64 4.42 4.49
CA VAL A 194 -7.77 5.30 5.67
C VAL A 194 -9.15 5.10 6.30
N VAL A 195 -9.21 4.98 7.62
CA VAL A 195 -10.46 4.84 8.39
C VAL A 195 -10.81 6.14 9.10
N ILE A 196 -11.98 6.69 8.78
CA ILE A 196 -12.44 8.03 9.19
C ILE A 196 -13.76 7.87 9.94
N PRO A 197 -13.77 7.88 11.29
CA PRO A 197 -15.00 7.89 12.07
C PRO A 197 -15.81 9.16 11.78
N GLY A 198 -17.12 9.03 11.53
CA GLY A 198 -18.00 10.17 11.27
C GLY A 198 -19.45 9.91 11.66
N ASP A 199 -20.33 10.87 11.38
CA ASP A 199 -21.72 10.82 11.83
C ASP A 199 -22.49 9.66 11.19
N GLY A 200 -22.94 8.73 12.04
CA GLY A 200 -23.76 7.59 11.64
C GLY A 200 -23.05 6.55 10.77
N GLY A 201 -21.71 6.44 10.82
CA GLY A 201 -20.98 5.37 10.14
C GLY A 201 -19.46 5.53 10.14
N LEU A 202 -18.77 4.49 9.70
CA LEU A 202 -17.34 4.54 9.42
C LEU A 202 -17.13 4.89 7.95
N TYR A 203 -16.39 5.96 7.66
CA TYR A 203 -15.99 6.27 6.30
C TYR A 203 -14.64 5.60 6.00
N VAL A 204 -14.52 4.94 4.85
CA VAL A 204 -13.30 4.29 4.38
C VAL A 204 -12.89 4.95 3.08
N LEU A 205 -11.70 5.55 3.08
CA LEU A 205 -11.08 6.17 1.91
C LEU A 205 -9.99 5.24 1.39
N GLN A 206 -10.09 4.79 0.14
CA GLN A 206 -8.99 4.10 -0.55
C GLN A 206 -8.41 5.03 -1.61
N ILE A 207 -7.09 5.19 -1.62
CA ILE A 207 -6.32 5.95 -2.62
C ILE A 207 -5.43 4.95 -3.36
N ASN A 208 -5.70 4.74 -4.64
CA ASN A 208 -5.03 3.75 -5.48
C ASN A 208 -4.20 4.45 -6.56
N ALA A 209 -2.89 4.20 -6.58
CA ALA A 209 -1.94 4.75 -7.53
C ALA A 209 -1.48 3.65 -8.51
N ASP A 210 -1.73 3.82 -9.80
CA ASP A 210 -1.45 2.84 -10.87
C ASP A 210 -0.65 3.46 -12.02
N GLY A 211 0.33 2.71 -12.53
CA GLY A 211 1.10 3.07 -13.72
C GLY A 211 2.02 1.93 -14.16
N ARG A 212 2.86 2.17 -15.16
CA ARG A 212 3.90 1.22 -15.59
C ARG A 212 5.18 1.36 -14.77
N GLU A 213 6.08 0.39 -14.92
CA GLU A 213 7.39 0.37 -14.25
C GLU A 213 8.28 1.58 -14.63
N ASP A 214 8.22 2.06 -15.88
CA ASP A 214 8.92 3.27 -16.35
C ASP A 214 8.36 4.58 -15.75
N GLN A 215 7.24 4.51 -15.03
CA GLN A 215 6.52 5.66 -14.49
C GLN A 215 6.56 5.74 -12.95
N ILE A 216 7.41 4.94 -12.31
CA ILE A 216 7.48 4.85 -10.83
C ILE A 216 7.84 6.19 -10.16
N GLY A 217 8.68 7.03 -10.79
CA GLY A 217 9.08 8.34 -10.25
C GLY A 217 7.89 9.27 -9.98
N PRO A 218 7.10 9.65 -11.00
CA PRO A 218 5.88 10.44 -10.82
C PRO A 218 4.87 9.87 -9.81
N LEU A 219 4.78 8.53 -9.68
CA LEU A 219 3.91 7.87 -8.69
C LEU A 219 4.46 8.02 -7.25
N MET A 220 5.77 7.91 -7.05
CA MET A 220 6.41 8.10 -5.75
C MET A 220 6.32 9.55 -5.29
N ASP A 221 6.62 10.51 -6.17
CA ASP A 221 6.54 11.95 -5.86
C ASP A 221 5.10 12.35 -5.49
N ALA A 222 4.10 11.77 -6.16
CA ALA A 222 2.70 12.08 -5.92
C ALA A 222 2.14 11.46 -4.63
N THR A 223 2.48 10.20 -4.34
CA THR A 223 2.05 9.56 -3.09
C THR A 223 2.72 10.20 -1.88
N ALA A 224 4.00 10.61 -1.98
CA ALA A 224 4.67 11.40 -0.94
C ALA A 224 3.99 12.77 -0.71
N ALA A 225 3.63 13.50 -1.78
CA ALA A 225 2.93 14.77 -1.66
C ALA A 225 1.52 14.62 -1.03
N ILE A 226 0.78 13.56 -1.38
CA ILE A 226 -0.49 13.21 -0.75
C ILE A 226 -0.31 12.99 0.75
N ASP A 227 0.69 12.21 1.15
CA ASP A 227 0.95 11.89 2.55
C ASP A 227 1.32 13.11 3.40
N GLU A 228 2.08 14.05 2.84
CA GLU A 228 2.46 15.29 3.52
C GLU A 228 1.31 16.33 3.59
N GLN A 229 0.47 16.42 2.55
CA GLN A 229 -0.35 17.61 2.30
C GLN A 229 -1.86 17.36 2.21
N ALA A 230 -2.32 16.11 2.14
CA ALA A 230 -3.75 15.80 2.12
C ALA A 230 -4.44 16.20 3.43
N LYS A 231 -5.69 16.65 3.32
CA LYS A 231 -6.51 17.07 4.46
C LYS A 231 -7.81 16.29 4.49
N ILE A 232 -8.17 15.82 5.66
CA ILE A 232 -9.44 15.17 5.95
C ILE A 232 -10.13 16.00 7.03
N THR A 233 -11.31 16.52 6.70
CA THR A 233 -12.18 17.27 7.62
C THR A 233 -13.45 16.45 7.84
N PRO A 234 -13.74 15.99 9.08
CA PRO A 234 -14.97 15.26 9.41
C PRO A 234 -16.27 16.00 9.06
#